data_AF-A0ABD4AQN1-F1
#
_entry.id   AF-A0ABD4AQN1-F1
#
_cell.length_a   1.000
_cell.length_b   1.000
_cell.length_c   1.000
_cell.angle_alpha   90.00
_cell.angle_beta   90.00
_cell.angle_gamma   90.00
#
_symmetry.space_group_name_H-M   'P 1'
#
loop_
_entity.id
_entity.type
_entity.pdbx_description
1 polymer ?
#
loop_
_entity_poly.entity_id
_entity_poly.type
_entity_poly.pdbx_seq_one_letter_code
_entity_poly.pdbx_strand_id
1 'polypeptide(L)'
;MDRIILTPAIVADLVSDCLGTTKVLAIVGACQTGKTISLKQWTEACCAQGTARVAYVDCHTLLVKDKVEVAFEGQTRDAAVGHYPLFDLNGADIVVVDEPLQNRELVGRLFAHVEPSGSAFMHRLLVLPLQTEKAIDRFAIPRSAVRVYSVAGLPL
;
A
#
# COMPACT_ATOMS: atom_id res chain seq x y z
N MET A 1 -25.24 4.91 -7.95
CA MET A 1 -24.97 4.18 -6.70
C MET A 1 -23.60 3.55 -6.87
N ASP A 2 -22.56 4.23 -6.39
CA ASP A 2 -21.22 3.66 -6.39
C ASP A 2 -21.24 2.46 -5.43
N ARG A 3 -21.07 1.25 -5.95
CA ARG A 3 -20.83 0.08 -5.11
C ARG A 3 -19.42 0.22 -4.55
N ILE A 4 -19.29 0.98 -3.46
CA ILE A 4 -18.16 0.85 -2.55
C ILE A 4 -18.21 -0.60 -2.04
N ILE A 5 -17.19 -1.38 -2.40
CA ILE A 5 -17.11 -2.80 -2.04
C ILE A 5 -16.04 -2.99 -0.95
N LEU A 6 -14.88 -2.34 -1.12
CA LEU A 6 -13.87 -2.34 -0.07
C LEU A 6 -14.31 -1.44 1.07
N THR A 7 -14.07 -1.88 2.31
CA THR A 7 -14.31 -1.10 3.52
C THR A 7 -13.05 -1.09 4.40
N PRO A 8 -12.89 -0.11 5.32
CA PRO A 8 -11.75 -0.11 6.25
C PRO A 8 -11.66 -1.38 7.10
N ALA A 9 -12.79 -2.01 7.43
CA ALA A 9 -12.83 -3.27 8.16
C ALA A 9 -12.23 -4.42 7.34
N ILE A 10 -12.60 -4.53 6.06
CA ILE A 10 -12.00 -5.52 5.15
C ILE A 10 -10.50 -5.27 5.03
N VAL A 11 -10.05 -4.02 4.90
CA VAL A 11 -8.61 -3.69 4.86
C VAL A 11 -7.90 -4.19 6.13
N ALA A 12 -8.48 -3.95 7.31
CA ALA A 12 -7.90 -4.40 8.57
C ALA A 12 -7.76 -5.93 8.63
N ASP A 13 -8.78 -6.67 8.22
CA ASP A 13 -8.75 -8.14 8.20
C ASP A 13 -7.67 -8.66 7.24
N LEU A 14 -7.60 -8.11 6.02
CA LEU A 14 -6.61 -8.50 5.02
C LEU A 14 -5.17 -8.18 5.47
N VAL A 15 -4.96 -7.02 6.07
CA VAL A 15 -3.66 -6.64 6.62
C VAL A 15 -3.29 -7.56 7.78
N SER A 16 -4.22 -7.89 8.66
CA SER A 16 -3.98 -8.80 9.79
C SER A 16 -3.54 -10.20 9.33
N ASP A 17 -4.15 -10.73 8.26
CA ASP A 17 -3.76 -12.02 7.65
C ASP A 17 -2.36 -11.98 7.03
N CYS A 18 -1.98 -10.84 6.45
CA CYS A 18 -0.74 -10.68 5.68
C CYS A 18 0.46 -10.21 6.51
N LEU A 19 0.24 -9.48 7.60
CA LEU A 19 1.30 -8.83 8.35
C LEU A 19 2.20 -9.87 9.03
N GLY A 20 3.49 -9.85 8.68
CA GLY A 20 4.47 -10.80 9.21
C GLY A 20 4.45 -12.17 8.53
N THR A 21 3.57 -12.40 7.55
CA THR A 21 3.45 -13.68 6.83
C THR A 21 3.84 -13.56 5.36
N THR A 22 3.50 -12.44 4.70
CA THR A 22 3.82 -12.16 3.30
C THR A 22 4.51 -10.80 3.16
N LYS A 23 5.24 -10.59 2.05
CA LYS A 23 5.83 -9.29 1.75
C LYS A 23 4.79 -8.32 1.18
N VAL A 24 3.91 -8.81 0.32
CA VAL A 24 2.98 -7.96 -0.43
C VAL A 24 1.55 -8.45 -0.27
N LEU A 25 0.66 -7.52 0.08
CA LEU A 25 -0.78 -7.65 -0.02
C LEU A 25 -1.26 -6.87 -1.25
N ALA A 26 -1.81 -7.56 -2.24
CA ALA A 26 -2.43 -6.95 -3.41
C ALA A 26 -3.95 -6.98 -3.29
N ILE A 27 -4.60 -5.81 -3.33
CA ILE A 27 -6.07 -5.68 -3.27
C ILE A 27 -6.59 -5.29 -4.64
N VAL A 28 -7.27 -6.22 -5.31
CA VAL A 28 -7.67 -6.12 -6.71
C VAL A 28 -9.14 -5.75 -6.85
N GLY A 29 -9.41 -4.72 -7.64
CA GLY A 29 -10.77 -4.39 -8.09
C GLY A 29 -10.78 -3.21 -9.04
N ALA A 30 -11.86 -3.07 -9.82
CA ALA A 30 -12.01 -1.99 -10.79
C ALA A 30 -11.91 -0.58 -10.17
N CYS A 31 -11.85 0.46 -11.01
CA CYS A 31 -12.00 1.83 -10.53
C CYS A 31 -13.32 2.00 -9.74
N GLN A 32 -13.34 2.95 -8.81
CA GLN A 32 -14.54 3.29 -8.00
C GLN A 32 -15.05 2.20 -7.04
N THR A 33 -14.24 1.17 -6.74
CA THR A 33 -14.59 0.13 -5.75
C THR A 33 -14.31 0.51 -4.29
N GLY A 34 -13.88 1.75 -4.04
CA GLY A 34 -13.58 2.25 -2.68
C GLY A 34 -12.13 2.11 -2.22
N LYS A 35 -11.21 1.54 -3.03
CA LYS A 35 -9.81 1.26 -2.62
C LYS A 35 -9.11 2.41 -1.90
N THR A 36 -8.97 3.55 -2.58
CA THR A 36 -8.30 4.75 -2.04
C THR A 36 -8.96 5.26 -0.76
N ILE A 37 -10.29 5.41 -0.75
CA ILE A 37 -11.02 5.94 0.42
C ILE A 37 -10.86 5.00 1.62
N SER A 38 -11.05 3.70 1.43
CA SER A 38 -10.95 2.73 2.53
C SER A 38 -9.54 2.61 3.08
N LEU A 39 -8.51 2.63 2.22
CA LEU A 39 -7.12 2.59 2.66
C LEU A 39 -6.71 3.85 3.42
N LYS A 40 -7.15 5.04 2.98
CA LYS A 40 -6.92 6.31 3.71
C LYS A 40 -7.60 6.30 5.08
N GLN A 41 -8.89 5.99 5.13
CA GLN A 41 -9.65 5.90 6.39
C GLN A 41 -9.07 4.87 7.36
N TRP A 42 -8.66 3.70 6.86
CA TRP A 42 -7.99 2.69 7.67
C TRP A 42 -6.64 3.19 8.21
N THR A 43 -5.82 3.83 7.37
CA THR A 43 -4.53 4.40 7.77
C THR A 43 -4.69 5.46 8.86
N GLU A 44 -5.64 6.37 8.70
CA GLU A 44 -5.97 7.40 9.70
C GLU A 44 -6.41 6.77 11.03
N ALA A 45 -7.26 5.74 11.00
CA ALA A 45 -7.69 5.03 12.19
C ALA A 45 -6.53 4.30 12.90
N CYS A 46 -5.65 3.63 12.14
CA CYS A 46 -4.44 3.01 12.68
C CYS A 46 -3.52 4.03 13.36
N CYS A 47 -3.31 5.18 12.73
CA CYS A 47 -2.53 6.27 13.30
C CYS A 47 -3.14 6.81 14.60
N ALA A 48 -4.46 7.04 14.63
CA ALA A 48 -5.17 7.55 15.80
C ALA A 48 -5.15 6.57 16.99
N GLN A 49 -5.17 5.27 16.71
CA GLN A 49 -5.18 4.21 17.73
C GLN A 49 -3.77 3.75 18.14
N GLY A 50 -2.74 4.11 17.37
CA GLY A 50 -1.36 3.66 17.60
C GLY A 50 -1.17 2.15 17.41
N THR A 51 -2.01 1.49 16.59
CA THR A 51 -2.00 0.03 16.41
C THR A 51 -0.91 -0.46 15.45
N ALA A 52 -0.51 0.38 14.49
CA ALA A 52 0.60 0.14 13.58
C ALA A 52 1.14 1.47 13.04
N ARG A 53 2.43 1.53 12.70
CA ARG A 53 3.00 2.69 12.02
C ARG A 53 2.83 2.53 10.52
N VAL A 54 1.76 3.13 9.99
CA VAL A 54 1.38 3.00 8.58
C VAL A 54 1.77 4.27 7.82
N ALA A 55 2.52 4.11 6.73
CA ALA A 55 2.78 5.16 5.77
C ALA A 55 1.87 4.99 4.53
N TYR A 56 1.30 6.08 4.06
CA TYR A 56 0.48 6.13 2.85
C TYR A 56 1.19 6.94 1.79
N VAL A 57 1.48 6.32 0.65
CA VAL A 57 2.12 6.94 -0.51
C VAL A 57 1.04 7.14 -1.58
N ASP A 58 0.62 8.38 -1.77
CA ASP A 58 -0.36 8.78 -2.77
C ASP A 58 0.35 9.23 -4.05
N CYS A 59 0.30 8.39 -5.08
CA CYS A 59 0.87 8.69 -6.38
C CYS A 59 -0.16 9.26 -7.36
N HIS A 60 -1.42 9.47 -6.98
CA HIS A 60 -2.38 10.17 -7.85
C HIS A 60 -1.95 11.61 -8.11
N THR A 61 -1.20 12.22 -7.18
CA THR A 61 -0.64 13.56 -7.35
C THR A 61 0.30 13.64 -8.55
N LEU A 62 0.91 12.52 -8.99
CA LEU A 62 1.76 12.47 -10.19
C LEU A 62 1.02 12.82 -11.49
N LEU A 63 -0.31 12.71 -11.50
CA LEU A 63 -1.11 13.14 -12.64
C LEU A 63 -1.18 14.68 -12.78
N VAL A 64 -0.82 15.41 -11.72
CA VAL A 64 -1.03 16.86 -11.61
C VAL A 64 0.24 17.61 -11.15
N LYS A 65 1.17 16.93 -10.48
CA LYS A 65 2.40 17.47 -9.89
C LYS A 65 3.57 16.54 -10.15
N ASP A 66 4.79 17.06 -10.21
CA ASP A 66 6.02 16.26 -10.33
C ASP A 66 6.50 15.64 -8.99
N LYS A 67 5.56 15.32 -8.09
CA LYS A 67 5.85 14.88 -6.72
C LYS A 67 4.79 13.90 -6.21
N VAL A 68 5.24 12.95 -5.39
CA VAL A 68 4.39 11.99 -4.67
C VAL A 68 4.10 12.53 -3.26
N GLU A 69 2.89 12.40 -2.77
CA GLU A 69 2.55 12.77 -1.39
C GLU A 69 2.71 11.54 -0.46
N VAL A 70 3.51 11.68 0.59
CA VAL A 70 3.72 10.66 1.61
C VAL A 70 3.10 11.15 2.92
N ALA A 71 2.08 10.45 3.39
CA ALA A 71 1.47 10.68 4.70
C ALA A 71 1.99 9.66 5.71
N PHE A 72 2.64 10.14 6.77
CA PHE A 72 3.19 9.31 7.84
C PHE A 72 3.21 10.09 9.17
N GLU A 73 2.81 9.44 10.27
CA GLU A 73 2.76 10.05 11.62
C GLU A 73 2.04 11.39 11.69
N GLY A 74 0.92 11.52 10.96
CA GLY A 74 0.12 12.75 10.92
C GLY A 74 0.76 13.91 10.14
N GLN A 75 1.87 13.67 9.46
CA GLN A 75 2.52 14.63 8.58
C GLN A 75 2.38 14.19 7.13
N THR A 76 2.16 15.15 6.23
CA THR A 76 2.23 14.95 4.78
C THR A 76 3.47 15.63 4.24
N ARG A 77 4.27 14.89 3.47
CA ARG A 77 5.50 15.36 2.85
C ARG A 77 5.52 15.05 1.36
N ASP A 78 6.21 15.88 0.60
CA ASP A 78 6.44 15.65 -0.82
C ASP A 78 7.72 14.83 -1.03
N ALA A 79 7.61 13.73 -1.78
CA ALA A 79 8.74 12.94 -2.25
C ALA A 79 8.97 13.13 -3.76
N ALA A 80 10.23 13.17 -4.17
CA ALA A 80 10.61 13.22 -5.57
C ALA A 80 10.22 11.92 -6.29
N VAL A 81 9.74 12.03 -7.53
CA VAL A 81 9.36 10.87 -8.35
C VAL A 81 10.55 9.95 -8.60
N GLY A 82 10.34 8.64 -8.52
CA GLY A 82 11.36 7.62 -8.82
C GLY A 82 12.40 7.42 -7.70
N HIS A 83 12.42 8.29 -6.69
CA HIS A 83 13.24 8.08 -5.49
C HIS A 83 12.44 7.34 -4.42
N TYR A 84 13.09 6.33 -3.83
CA TYR A 84 12.58 5.71 -2.62
C TYR A 84 12.72 6.71 -1.46
N PRO A 85 11.63 7.13 -0.81
CA PRO A 85 11.69 8.12 0.24
C PRO A 85 12.11 7.46 1.57
N LEU A 86 13.39 7.04 1.65
CA LEU A 86 13.97 6.33 2.79
C LEU A 86 13.73 7.07 4.11
N PHE A 87 13.84 8.41 4.09
CA PHE A 87 13.66 9.24 5.28
C PHE A 87 12.19 9.42 5.68
N ASP A 88 11.26 9.41 4.72
CA ASP A 88 9.84 9.62 5.02
C ASP A 88 9.14 8.34 5.47
N LEU A 89 9.71 7.18 5.16
CA LEU A 89 9.17 5.88 5.54
C LEU A 89 9.90 5.24 6.73
N ASN A 90 10.94 5.88 7.27
CA ASN A 90 11.75 5.28 8.32
C ASN A 90 10.91 4.95 9.57
N GLY A 91 10.86 3.67 9.92
CA GLY A 91 10.10 3.15 11.05
C GLY A 91 8.62 2.85 10.74
N ALA A 92 8.17 2.99 9.50
CA ALA A 92 6.86 2.47 9.09
C ALA A 92 6.87 0.94 9.07
N ASP A 93 5.91 0.31 9.75
CA ASP A 93 5.69 -1.13 9.71
C ASP A 93 5.03 -1.54 8.39
N ILE A 94 4.11 -0.71 7.91
CA ILE A 94 3.27 -0.99 6.74
C ILE A 94 3.37 0.20 5.79
N VAL A 95 3.56 -0.08 4.51
CA VAL A 95 3.53 0.95 3.47
C VAL A 95 2.41 0.64 2.50
N VAL A 96 1.47 1.57 2.35
CA VAL A 96 0.42 1.55 1.32
C VAL A 96 0.90 2.40 0.16
N VAL A 97 0.86 1.86 -1.06
CA VAL A 97 1.22 2.63 -2.28
C VAL A 97 0.03 2.66 -3.21
N ASP A 98 -0.71 3.77 -3.19
CA ASP A 98 -1.81 4.01 -4.11
C ASP A 98 -1.25 4.54 -5.44
N GLU A 99 -0.73 3.60 -6.24
CA GLU A 99 0.00 3.84 -7.49
C GLU A 99 -0.87 3.54 -8.72
N PRO A 100 -1.64 4.53 -9.23
CA PRO A 100 -2.54 4.31 -10.36
C PRO A 100 -1.79 4.06 -11.67
N LEU A 101 -0.55 4.53 -11.81
CA LEU A 101 0.25 4.42 -13.02
C LEU A 101 1.13 3.16 -13.06
N GLN A 102 1.10 2.38 -11.98
CA GLN A 102 1.87 1.13 -11.86
C GLN A 102 3.38 1.36 -12.04
N ASN A 103 3.90 2.38 -11.36
CA ASN A 103 5.32 2.70 -11.33
C ASN A 103 6.16 1.55 -10.76
N ARG A 104 6.77 0.79 -11.67
CA ARG A 104 7.61 -0.37 -11.34
C ARG A 104 8.83 -0.02 -10.50
N GLU A 105 9.47 1.12 -10.75
CA GLU A 105 10.71 1.48 -10.05
C GLU A 105 10.45 1.77 -8.57
N LEU A 106 9.42 2.58 -8.28
CA LEU A 106 9.01 2.89 -6.91
C LEU A 106 8.65 1.61 -6.14
N VAL A 107 7.75 0.81 -6.71
CA VAL A 107 7.28 -0.43 -6.08
C VAL A 107 8.41 -1.44 -5.90
N GLY A 108 9.31 -1.57 -6.87
CA GLY A 108 10.47 -2.46 -6.78
C GLY A 108 11.44 -2.06 -5.67
N ARG A 109 11.70 -0.75 -5.50
CA ARG A 109 12.54 -0.25 -4.40
C ARG A 109 11.88 -0.45 -3.03
N LEU A 110 10.57 -0.25 -2.93
CA LEU A 110 9.81 -0.53 -1.71
C LEU A 110 9.84 -2.00 -1.36
N PHE A 111 9.58 -2.87 -2.33
CA PHE A 111 9.65 -4.32 -2.15
C PHE A 111 11.03 -4.78 -1.64
N ALA A 112 12.12 -4.19 -2.12
CA ALA A 112 13.47 -4.51 -1.65
C ALA A 112 13.70 -4.19 -0.16
N HIS A 113 12.88 -3.31 0.44
CA HIS A 113 12.91 -2.94 1.86
C HIS A 113 11.78 -3.57 2.67
N VAL A 114 11.14 -4.62 2.13
CA VAL A 114 10.09 -5.36 2.84
C VAL A 114 10.60 -6.72 3.29
N GLU A 115 10.55 -6.95 4.58
CA GLU A 115 10.88 -8.22 5.23
C GLU A 115 9.82 -8.51 6.31
N PRO A 116 8.98 -9.56 6.19
CA PRO A 116 7.83 -9.74 7.08
C PRO A 116 8.23 -9.94 8.55
N SER A 117 9.38 -10.60 8.74
CA SER A 117 10.04 -10.80 10.03
C SER A 117 11.07 -9.71 10.38
N GLY A 118 11.12 -8.64 9.58
CA GLY A 118 12.18 -7.64 9.56
C GLY A 118 12.29 -6.76 10.80
N SER A 119 13.47 -6.15 10.95
CA SER A 119 13.86 -5.28 12.06
C SER A 119 13.49 -3.80 11.83
N ALA A 120 13.91 -2.91 12.73
CA ALA A 120 13.54 -1.48 12.82
C ALA A 120 13.71 -0.62 11.55
N PHE A 121 14.39 -1.10 10.52
CA PHE A 121 14.66 -0.39 9.25
C PHE A 121 14.01 -1.04 8.03
N MET A 122 13.22 -2.09 8.22
CA MET A 122 12.49 -2.79 7.16
C MET A 122 10.99 -2.63 7.38
N HIS A 123 10.26 -2.51 6.28
CA HIS A 123 8.81 -2.63 6.30
C HIS A 123 8.42 -4.10 6.46
N ARG A 124 7.31 -4.35 7.12
CA ARG A 124 6.79 -5.70 7.35
C ARG A 124 5.71 -6.09 6.34
N LEU A 125 5.10 -5.10 5.68
CA LEU A 125 4.10 -5.33 4.65
C LEU A 125 4.03 -4.16 3.66
N LEU A 126 3.97 -4.49 2.37
CA LEU A 126 3.63 -3.57 1.29
C LEU A 126 2.20 -3.84 0.81
N VAL A 127 1.34 -2.82 0.82
CA VAL A 127 -0.05 -2.91 0.37
C VAL A 127 -0.21 -2.20 -0.98
N LEU A 128 -0.69 -2.93 -1.98
CA LEU A 128 -0.88 -2.46 -3.35
C LEU A 128 -2.36 -2.57 -3.77
N PRO A 129 -3.12 -1.46 -3.80
CA PRO A 129 -4.40 -1.41 -4.50
C PRO A 129 -4.20 -1.48 -6.01
N LEU A 130 -4.77 -2.50 -6.67
CA LEU A 130 -4.61 -2.75 -8.11
C LEU A 130 -5.95 -2.81 -8.82
N GLN A 131 -5.96 -2.45 -10.10
CA GLN A 131 -7.16 -2.54 -10.94
C GLN A 131 -7.45 -3.97 -11.40
N THR A 132 -6.41 -4.74 -11.69
CA THR A 132 -6.49 -6.11 -12.20
C THR A 132 -5.36 -6.94 -11.61
N GLU A 133 -5.53 -8.26 -11.55
CA GLU A 133 -4.47 -9.15 -11.05
C GLU A 133 -3.22 -9.12 -11.92
N LYS A 134 -3.39 -9.01 -13.25
CA LYS A 134 -2.29 -8.89 -14.22
C LYS A 134 -1.41 -7.66 -14.00
N ALA A 135 -1.87 -6.66 -13.24
CA ALA A 135 -1.04 -5.52 -12.87
C ALA A 135 0.17 -5.93 -12.02
N ILE A 136 0.08 -7.04 -11.26
CA ILE A 136 1.19 -7.55 -10.45
C ILE A 136 2.40 -7.88 -11.33
N ASP A 137 2.17 -8.44 -12.51
CA ASP A 137 3.23 -8.87 -13.43
C ASP A 137 4.10 -7.68 -13.91
N ARG A 138 3.52 -6.47 -13.92
CA ARG A 138 4.24 -5.24 -14.29
C ARG A 138 5.25 -4.79 -13.25
N PHE A 139 5.10 -5.19 -12.00
CA PHE A 139 6.03 -4.85 -10.92
C PHE A 139 7.22 -5.82 -10.81
N ALA A 140 7.20 -6.94 -11.55
CA ALA A 140 8.20 -8.00 -11.46
C ALA A 140 8.43 -8.53 -10.03
N ILE A 141 7.38 -8.54 -9.21
CA ILE A 141 7.41 -9.11 -7.86
C ILE A 141 7.18 -10.63 -7.97
N PRO A 142 7.98 -11.49 -7.30
CA PRO A 142 7.75 -12.92 -7.29
C PRO A 142 6.37 -13.25 -6.71
N ARG A 143 5.59 -14.10 -7.41
CA ARG A 143 4.24 -14.50 -6.95
C ARG A 143 4.25 -15.14 -5.56
N SER A 144 5.33 -15.82 -5.19
CA SER A 144 5.51 -16.39 -3.85
C SER A 144 5.56 -15.36 -2.72
N ALA A 145 5.81 -14.08 -3.04
CA ALA A 145 5.90 -12.99 -2.09
C ALA A 145 4.60 -12.16 -2.01
N VAL A 146 3.57 -12.53 -2.76
CA VAL A 146 2.32 -11.77 -2.89
C VAL A 146 1.13 -12.62 -2.44
N ARG A 147 0.28 -12.04 -1.59
CA ARG A 147 -1.08 -12.52 -1.35
C ARG A 147 -2.04 -11.60 -2.08
N VAL A 148 -2.96 -12.17 -2.84
CA VAL A 148 -3.90 -11.42 -3.68
C VAL A 148 -5.31 -11.62 -3.15
N TYR A 149 -6.01 -10.52 -2.96
CA TYR A 149 -7.40 -10.49 -2.52
C TYR A 149 -8.21 -9.58 -3.43
N SER A 150 -9.47 -9.91 -3.62
CA SER A 150 -10.44 -9.01 -4.22
C SER A 150 -10.84 -7.89 -3.24
N VAL A 151 -11.43 -6.82 -3.76
CA VAL A 151 -12.03 -5.75 -2.93
C VAL A 151 -13.13 -6.23 -1.97
N ALA A 152 -13.66 -7.44 -2.16
CA ALA A 152 -14.62 -8.07 -1.26
C ALA A 152 -13.95 -8.89 -0.13
N GLY A 153 -12.62 -8.91 -0.05
CA GLY A 153 -11.88 -9.67 0.95
C GLY A 153 -11.70 -11.17 0.61
N LEU A 154 -12.05 -11.59 -0.60
CA LEU A 154 -11.91 -12.99 -1.03
C LEU A 154 -10.54 -13.22 -1.69
N PRO A 155 -9.83 -14.32 -1.38
CA PRO A 155 -8.59 -14.70 -2.07
C PRO A 155 -8.77 -14.82 -3.58
N LEU A 156 -7.72 -14.51 -4.34
CA LEU A 156 -7.64 -14.68 -5.80
C LEU A 156 -6.48 -15.60 -6.19
#